data_AF-J9AVG7-F1
#
_entry.id   AF-J9AVG7-F1
#
_cell.length_a   1.000
_cell.length_b   1.000
_cell.length_c   1.000
_cell.angle_alpha   90.00
_cell.angle_beta   90.00
_cell.angle_gamma   90.00
#
_symmetry.space_group_name_H-M   'P 1'
#
loop_
_entity.id
_entity.type
_entity.pdbx_description
1 polymer ?
#
loop_
_entity_poly.entity_id
_entity_poly.type
_entity_poly.pdbx_seq_one_letter_code
_entity_poly.pdbx_strand_id
1 'polypeptide(L)'
;MTLVNYLQQNGKGNRSSQCYFGFLLRSCNDKSPMVRTRALMQIAILLDDENIRSRLLNLSKIQMYVYYCEDEDAKKHQDDHTLLRTITTRCLDARVSTRKAAIIALESLFSTLSESQQTEFLTVFQQHCRDPSLLVRKQAAESLSHLLLSFGANTNMLDKVWLTSVLPLINDREQSVVQLASKLVLETLILPALEDTTPFVWRILEAVEQEVDHRRLLLRSLLHQAKEGELTECANESLLKKCDDLKNVNIVWMLLNFLSNVFKIDGSQAVRFWYTLNESDESNLVGYVAEVIARCADRINEASRNQLIENFSTKLTEFSVNEGHIAHVYYAFARLCKGIGEDSTGAKQMLEFNRILMDKSLKILNNIIFHPISGSDEVPLTQENDKTTKLLVRIINSLGEAIQYSPILLSTNPKVFDIMQLIMASDVIQQQLTQTGTLCNTLTAASSVRPSTAVHCSDMKQQPQQTDVQQVPDCNSYEHCVSSAGFLQTSKSSSQPNNDMEGNQKAPVSVNQECRTSQPTSHGLGPTFLRQHAVNMEVLTPAVRAQAVLAIGKMCLQDEKLAKKCVPVLSRQLLVNSNHLVRSNIVGVICDLCK
;
A
#
# COMPACT_ATOMS: atom_id res chain seq x y z
N MET A 1 0.44 47.28 -16.01
CA MET A 1 -0.59 48.29 -16.37
C MET A 1 -0.62 48.60 -17.86
N THR A 2 0.51 48.94 -18.51
CA THR A 2 0.49 49.41 -19.92
C THR A 2 -0.01 48.37 -20.93
N LEU A 3 0.44 47.11 -20.85
CA LEU A 3 0.01 46.06 -21.79
C LEU A 3 -1.46 45.63 -21.60
N VAL A 4 -1.93 45.56 -20.34
CA VAL A 4 -3.34 45.27 -20.02
C VAL A 4 -4.25 46.35 -20.62
N ASN A 5 -3.92 47.63 -20.46
CA ASN A 5 -4.67 48.73 -21.05
C ASN A 5 -4.68 48.67 -22.58
N TYR A 6 -3.54 48.34 -23.22
CA TYR A 6 -3.48 48.17 -24.67
C TYR A 6 -4.26 46.95 -25.19
N LEU A 7 -4.26 45.84 -24.44
CA LEU A 7 -5.00 44.64 -24.79
C LEU A 7 -6.50 44.80 -24.54
N GLN A 8 -6.94 45.64 -23.58
CA GLN A 8 -8.36 45.90 -23.31
C GLN A 8 -8.97 46.94 -24.28
N GLN A 9 -8.20 47.94 -24.74
CA GLN A 9 -8.76 49.08 -25.47
C GLN A 9 -9.01 48.87 -26.98
N ASN A 10 -8.45 47.85 -27.66
CA ASN A 10 -8.51 47.78 -29.12
C ASN A 10 -8.77 46.37 -29.68
N GLY A 11 -9.80 46.24 -30.51
CA GLY A 11 -10.31 44.97 -31.07
C GLY A 11 -9.55 44.35 -32.25
N LYS A 12 -8.36 44.85 -32.61
CA LYS A 12 -7.49 44.24 -33.63
C LYS A 12 -6.05 44.31 -33.15
N GLY A 13 -5.31 43.19 -33.27
CA GLY A 13 -3.92 43.05 -32.82
C GLY A 13 -3.05 44.20 -33.31
N ASN A 14 -2.74 45.13 -32.41
CA ASN A 14 -1.97 46.33 -32.71
C ASN A 14 -0.46 46.01 -32.65
N ARG A 15 0.35 46.59 -33.53
CA ARG A 15 1.83 46.44 -33.56
C ARG A 15 2.45 46.66 -32.18
N SER A 16 1.90 47.59 -31.40
CA SER A 16 2.35 47.85 -30.03
C SER A 16 2.19 46.65 -29.10
N SER A 17 1.06 45.95 -29.16
CA SER A 17 0.81 44.74 -28.33
C SER A 17 1.74 43.59 -28.72
N GLN A 18 2.04 43.44 -30.01
CA GLN A 18 3.04 42.48 -30.51
C GLN A 18 4.45 42.82 -30.00
N CYS A 19 4.86 44.09 -30.07
CA CYS A 19 6.17 44.53 -29.60
C CYS A 19 6.33 44.32 -28.08
N TYR A 20 5.29 44.65 -27.28
CA TYR A 20 5.32 44.45 -25.84
C TYR A 20 5.36 42.96 -25.47
N PHE A 21 4.58 42.12 -26.13
CA PHE A 21 4.63 40.67 -25.89
C PHE A 21 5.98 40.08 -26.29
N GLY A 22 6.53 40.48 -27.44
CA GLY A 22 7.87 40.11 -27.85
C GLY A 22 8.96 40.55 -26.86
N PHE A 23 8.83 41.74 -26.28
CA PHE A 23 9.73 42.22 -25.23
C PHE A 23 9.63 41.37 -23.95
N LEU A 24 8.43 40.99 -23.53
CA LEU A 24 8.21 40.11 -22.37
C LEU A 24 8.82 38.72 -22.60
N LEU A 25 8.61 38.13 -23.79
CA LEU A 25 9.22 36.83 -24.14
C LEU A 25 10.75 36.90 -24.15
N ARG A 26 11.34 37.98 -24.70
CA ARG A 26 12.79 38.19 -24.65
C ARG A 26 13.29 38.37 -23.21
N SER A 27 12.54 39.07 -22.37
CA SER A 27 12.87 39.27 -20.95
C SER A 27 12.86 37.96 -20.15
N CYS A 28 12.10 36.94 -20.58
CA CYS A 28 12.16 35.60 -20.00
C CYS A 28 13.50 34.88 -20.27
N ASN A 29 14.29 35.37 -21.24
CA ASN A 29 15.62 34.87 -21.59
C ASN A 29 16.74 35.83 -21.14
N ASP A 30 16.44 36.81 -20.28
CA ASP A 30 17.44 37.76 -19.78
C ASP A 30 18.52 37.08 -18.94
N LYS A 31 19.75 37.63 -18.96
CA LYS A 31 20.87 37.14 -18.14
C LYS A 31 20.56 37.24 -16.64
N SER A 32 19.85 38.29 -16.23
CA SER A 32 19.43 38.52 -14.85
C SER A 32 18.24 37.64 -14.48
N PRO A 33 18.37 36.76 -13.48
CA PRO A 33 17.25 35.94 -13.03
C PRO A 33 16.10 36.75 -12.46
N MET A 34 16.36 37.92 -11.88
CA MET A 34 15.31 38.80 -11.38
C MET A 34 14.42 39.32 -12.51
N VAL A 35 15.02 39.63 -13.67
CA VAL A 35 14.28 40.07 -14.87
C VAL A 35 13.45 38.90 -15.39
N ARG A 36 14.03 37.70 -15.50
CA ARG A 36 13.30 36.48 -15.92
C ARG A 36 12.11 36.20 -15.03
N THR A 37 12.30 36.19 -13.70
CA THR A 37 11.24 35.97 -12.72
C THR A 37 10.11 36.99 -12.86
N ARG A 38 10.44 38.28 -12.96
CA ARG A 38 9.41 39.33 -13.14
C ARG A 38 8.66 39.18 -14.46
N ALA A 39 9.36 38.86 -15.55
CA ALA A 39 8.75 38.64 -16.85
C ALA A 39 7.76 37.46 -16.81
N LEU A 40 8.15 36.33 -16.22
CA LEU A 40 7.29 35.16 -16.06
C LEU A 40 6.05 35.46 -15.20
N MET A 41 6.21 36.20 -14.10
CA MET A 41 5.06 36.61 -13.30
C MET A 41 4.11 37.54 -14.05
N GLN A 42 4.62 38.43 -14.90
CA GLN A 42 3.75 39.24 -15.76
C GLN A 42 3.01 38.37 -16.79
N ILE A 43 3.68 37.36 -17.36
CA ILE A 43 3.03 36.39 -18.26
C ILE A 43 1.91 35.65 -17.52
N ALA A 44 2.15 35.15 -16.31
CA ALA A 44 1.13 34.47 -15.52
C ALA A 44 -0.11 35.35 -15.30
N ILE A 45 0.09 36.60 -14.87
CA ILE A 45 -1.00 37.56 -14.65
C ILE A 45 -1.80 37.83 -15.94
N LEU A 46 -1.11 37.94 -17.09
CA LEU A 46 -1.78 38.16 -18.38
C LEU A 46 -2.55 36.92 -18.86
N LEU A 47 -2.06 35.73 -18.52
CA LEU A 47 -2.73 34.47 -18.83
C LEU A 47 -3.93 34.21 -17.92
N ASP A 48 -4.01 34.83 -16.74
CA ASP A 48 -5.12 34.60 -15.81
C ASP A 48 -6.48 35.10 -16.37
N ASP A 49 -6.49 36.25 -17.05
CA ASP A 49 -7.68 36.81 -17.70
C ASP A 49 -7.99 36.14 -19.05
N GLU A 50 -9.17 35.53 -19.20
CA GLU A 50 -9.61 34.80 -20.41
C GLU A 50 -9.52 35.61 -21.72
N ASN A 51 -9.92 36.88 -21.69
CA ASN A 51 -9.95 37.75 -22.87
C ASN A 51 -8.52 38.16 -23.26
N ILE A 52 -7.66 38.41 -22.27
CA ILE A 52 -6.25 38.68 -22.50
C ILE A 52 -5.52 37.41 -22.98
N ARG A 53 -5.81 36.26 -22.39
CA ARG A 53 -5.22 34.95 -22.72
C ARG A 53 -5.43 34.59 -24.19
N SER A 54 -6.68 34.65 -24.68
CA SER A 54 -7.00 34.37 -26.08
C SER A 54 -6.28 35.31 -27.06
N ARG A 55 -6.19 36.61 -26.72
CA ARG A 55 -5.43 37.59 -27.51
C ARG A 55 -3.93 37.29 -27.48
N LEU A 56 -3.37 36.96 -26.33
CA LEU A 56 -1.94 36.64 -26.15
C LEU A 56 -1.52 35.41 -26.96
N LEU A 57 -2.36 34.38 -26.98
CA LEU A 57 -2.12 33.16 -27.76
C LEU A 57 -2.24 33.40 -29.26
N ASN A 58 -3.11 34.30 -29.71
CA ASN A 58 -3.13 34.73 -31.10
C ASN A 58 -1.87 35.53 -31.47
N LEU A 59 -1.36 36.37 -30.56
CA LEU A 59 -0.11 37.10 -30.77
C LEU A 59 1.10 36.15 -30.85
N SER A 60 1.15 35.09 -30.05
CA SER A 60 2.23 34.10 -30.10
C SER A 60 2.27 33.36 -31.44
N LYS A 61 1.11 33.01 -32.00
CA LYS A 61 0.98 32.42 -33.35
C LYS A 61 1.45 33.39 -34.44
N ILE A 62 1.13 34.68 -34.33
CA ILE A 62 1.52 35.69 -35.32
C ILE A 62 3.02 35.98 -35.27
N GLN A 63 3.63 36.02 -34.07
CA GLN A 63 5.06 36.30 -33.92
C GLN A 63 5.94 35.19 -34.53
N MET A 64 5.44 33.95 -34.57
CA MET A 64 6.06 32.84 -35.29
C MET A 64 6.18 33.14 -36.80
N TYR A 65 5.17 33.74 -37.41
CA TYR A 65 5.16 34.07 -38.85
C TYR A 65 6.12 35.21 -39.23
N VAL A 66 6.49 36.07 -38.29
CA VAL A 66 7.38 37.23 -38.55
C VAL A 66 8.87 36.84 -38.49
N TYR A 67 9.22 35.76 -37.79
CA TYR A 67 10.62 35.32 -37.65
C TYR A 67 11.07 34.32 -38.73
N TYR A 68 10.14 33.69 -39.46
CA TYR A 68 10.43 32.71 -40.52
C TYR A 68 10.55 33.30 -41.93
N CYS A 69 10.86 34.58 -42.07
CA CYS A 69 11.23 35.15 -43.37
C CYS A 69 12.73 34.99 -43.72
N GLU A 70 13.55 34.33 -42.89
CA GLU A 70 15.01 34.24 -43.13
C GLU A 70 15.68 32.86 -42.93
N ASP A 71 14.95 31.75 -42.76
CA ASP A 71 15.62 30.43 -42.72
C ASP A 71 14.74 29.29 -43.28
N GLU A 72 15.19 28.65 -44.37
CA GLU A 72 14.46 27.63 -45.15
C GLU A 72 14.51 26.22 -44.51
N ASP A 73 15.38 25.98 -43.53
CA ASP A 73 15.62 24.63 -42.97
C ASP A 73 14.78 24.29 -41.71
N ALA A 74 13.95 25.22 -41.21
CA ALA A 74 13.13 25.00 -40.02
C ALA A 74 11.76 24.36 -40.28
N LYS A 75 11.54 23.76 -41.46
CA LYS A 75 10.24 23.20 -41.90
C LYS A 75 9.88 21.84 -41.29
N LYS A 76 10.59 21.35 -40.25
CA LYS A 76 10.33 20.03 -39.62
C LYS A 76 9.85 20.03 -38.16
N HIS A 77 9.73 21.18 -37.50
CA HIS A 77 9.12 21.29 -36.16
C HIS A 77 7.91 22.21 -36.21
N GLN A 78 6.85 21.71 -36.82
CA GLN A 78 5.62 22.42 -37.08
C GLN A 78 4.62 22.15 -35.95
N ASP A 79 4.62 23.03 -34.92
CA ASP A 79 3.53 23.41 -33.99
C ASP A 79 3.96 23.84 -32.56
N ASP A 80 5.26 24.06 -32.29
CA ASP A 80 5.69 24.46 -30.95
C ASP A 80 5.40 25.94 -30.62
N HIS A 81 4.40 26.18 -29.77
CA HIS A 81 4.13 27.48 -29.17
C HIS A 81 5.38 28.06 -28.48
N THR A 82 5.97 29.12 -29.02
CA THR A 82 7.18 29.77 -28.45
C THR A 82 7.03 30.15 -26.98
N LEU A 83 5.83 30.56 -26.57
CA LEU A 83 5.49 30.88 -25.18
C LEU A 83 5.65 29.66 -24.28
N LEU A 84 5.07 28.54 -24.70
CA LEU A 84 5.16 27.29 -23.98
C LEU A 84 6.61 26.87 -23.80
N ARG A 85 7.36 26.74 -24.90
CA ARG A 85 8.77 26.33 -24.85
C ARG A 85 9.58 27.22 -23.92
N THR A 86 9.31 28.53 -23.92
CA THR A 86 9.95 29.49 -23.01
C THR A 86 9.62 29.18 -21.55
N ILE A 87 8.35 28.98 -21.20
CA ILE A 87 7.92 28.67 -19.84
C ILE A 87 8.53 27.33 -19.38
N THR A 88 8.39 26.26 -20.17
CA THR A 88 8.93 24.93 -19.84
C THR A 88 10.44 24.97 -19.64
N THR A 89 11.17 25.70 -20.48
CA THR A 89 12.62 25.88 -20.29
C THR A 89 12.94 26.61 -18.98
N ARG A 90 12.07 27.51 -18.53
CA ARG A 90 12.24 28.25 -17.26
C ARG A 90 11.79 27.49 -16.03
N CYS A 91 10.97 26.44 -16.18
CA CYS A 91 10.72 25.49 -15.11
C CYS A 91 12.03 24.82 -14.66
N LEU A 92 13.02 24.65 -15.55
CA LEU A 92 14.34 24.10 -15.23
C LEU A 92 15.43 25.15 -14.90
N ASP A 93 15.05 26.39 -14.58
CA ASP A 93 16.02 27.46 -14.31
C ASP A 93 16.88 27.17 -13.07
N ALA A 94 18.15 27.59 -13.09
CA ALA A 94 19.05 27.46 -11.94
C ALA A 94 18.53 28.20 -10.68
N ARG A 95 17.78 29.30 -10.85
CA ARG A 95 17.23 30.06 -9.74
C ARG A 95 15.84 29.57 -9.33
N VAL A 96 15.72 29.27 -8.03
CA VAL A 96 14.48 28.87 -7.35
C VAL A 96 13.30 29.79 -7.65
N SER A 97 13.49 31.12 -7.55
CA SER A 97 12.41 32.08 -7.78
C SER A 97 11.94 32.10 -9.24
N THR A 98 12.83 31.83 -10.18
CA THR A 98 12.49 31.75 -11.61
C THR A 98 11.74 30.46 -11.92
N ARG A 99 12.16 29.31 -11.37
CA ARG A 99 11.39 28.05 -11.47
C ARG A 99 9.98 28.22 -10.91
N LYS A 100 9.87 28.81 -9.70
CA LYS A 100 8.58 29.09 -9.06
C LYS A 100 7.67 29.95 -9.96
N ALA A 101 8.19 31.05 -10.50
CA ALA A 101 7.42 31.91 -11.40
C ALA A 101 7.03 31.23 -12.71
N ALA A 102 7.89 30.34 -13.23
CA ALA A 102 7.58 29.56 -14.42
C ALA A 102 6.44 28.56 -14.17
N ILE A 103 6.41 27.90 -13.02
CA ILE A 103 5.33 26.97 -12.62
C ILE A 103 3.98 27.71 -12.54
N ILE A 104 3.95 28.90 -11.95
CA ILE A 104 2.73 29.73 -11.88
C ILE A 104 2.28 30.11 -13.30
N ALA A 105 3.20 30.53 -14.17
CA ALA A 105 2.87 30.85 -15.57
C ALA A 105 2.39 29.62 -16.35
N LEU A 106 2.95 28.43 -16.07
CA LEU A 106 2.57 27.17 -16.67
C LEU A 106 1.14 26.76 -16.26
N GLU A 107 0.81 26.94 -14.99
CA GLU A 107 -0.53 26.71 -14.44
C GLU A 107 -1.58 27.57 -15.17
N SER A 108 -1.33 28.87 -15.31
CA SER A 108 -2.25 29.79 -16.01
C SER A 108 -2.42 29.45 -17.51
N LEU A 109 -1.45 28.75 -18.11
CA LEU A 109 -1.52 28.33 -19.51
C LEU A 109 -2.34 27.05 -19.70
N PHE A 110 -2.52 26.24 -18.65
CA PHE A 110 -2.96 24.85 -18.74
C PHE A 110 -4.28 24.65 -19.51
N SER A 111 -5.25 25.53 -19.29
CA SER A 111 -6.59 25.46 -19.90
C SER A 111 -6.60 25.62 -21.42
N THR A 112 -5.51 26.10 -22.01
CA THR A 112 -5.44 26.44 -23.45
C THR A 112 -4.68 25.42 -24.30
N LEU A 113 -4.17 24.39 -23.63
CA LEU A 113 -3.32 23.39 -24.23
C LEU A 113 -4.14 22.26 -24.84
N SER A 114 -3.57 21.62 -25.86
CA SER A 114 -4.06 20.31 -26.32
C SER A 114 -3.83 19.24 -25.26
N GLU A 115 -4.59 18.15 -25.31
CA GLU A 115 -4.47 17.02 -24.38
C GLU A 115 -3.06 16.41 -24.34
N SER A 116 -2.38 16.32 -25.50
CA SER A 116 -0.98 15.86 -25.59
C SER A 116 -0.02 16.79 -24.83
N GLN A 117 -0.20 18.11 -24.96
CA GLN A 117 0.61 19.10 -24.26
C GLN A 117 0.32 19.11 -22.76
N GLN A 118 -0.95 18.98 -22.36
CA GLN A 118 -1.32 18.84 -20.95
C GLN A 118 -0.59 17.66 -20.32
N THR A 119 -0.58 16.51 -20.99
CA THR A 119 0.13 15.31 -20.51
C THR A 119 1.62 15.57 -20.31
N GLU A 120 2.31 16.18 -21.28
CA GLU A 120 3.71 16.56 -21.14
C GLU A 120 3.93 17.49 -19.93
N PHE A 121 3.03 18.46 -19.70
CA PHE A 121 3.24 19.46 -18.65
C PHE A 121 2.95 18.91 -17.27
N LEU A 122 2.00 18.00 -17.16
CA LEU A 122 1.78 17.29 -15.91
C LEU A 122 3.08 16.62 -15.46
N THR A 123 3.87 16.04 -16.38
CA THR A 123 5.20 15.49 -16.01
C THR A 123 6.15 16.54 -15.42
N VAL A 124 6.10 17.79 -15.89
CA VAL A 124 6.89 18.90 -15.36
C VAL A 124 6.47 19.23 -13.93
N PHE A 125 5.16 19.32 -13.65
CA PHE A 125 4.68 19.51 -12.27
C PHE A 125 5.08 18.35 -11.34
N GLN A 126 4.96 17.09 -11.80
CA GLN A 126 5.37 15.92 -11.03
C GLN A 126 6.85 15.96 -10.64
N GLN A 127 7.71 16.34 -11.59
CA GLN A 127 9.14 16.52 -11.33
C GLN A 127 9.39 17.61 -10.29
N HIS A 128 8.66 18.73 -10.36
CA HIS A 128 8.84 19.84 -9.42
C HIS A 128 8.27 19.60 -8.02
N CYS A 129 7.33 18.67 -7.83
CA CYS A 129 7.01 18.17 -6.49
C CYS A 129 8.22 17.48 -5.82
N ARG A 130 9.24 17.08 -6.58
CA ARG A 130 10.51 16.50 -6.08
C ARG A 130 11.71 17.45 -6.22
N ASP A 131 11.47 18.74 -6.43
CA ASP A 131 12.52 19.75 -6.57
C ASP A 131 13.41 19.85 -5.32
N PRO A 132 14.74 20.08 -5.46
CA PRO A 132 15.63 20.27 -4.31
C PRO A 132 15.19 21.39 -3.35
N SER A 133 14.52 22.43 -3.87
CA SER A 133 14.01 23.55 -3.09
C SER A 133 12.60 23.30 -2.58
N LEU A 134 12.40 23.40 -1.26
CA LEU A 134 11.09 23.31 -0.64
C LEU A 134 10.09 24.32 -1.23
N LEU A 135 10.54 25.53 -1.62
CA LEU A 135 9.65 26.57 -2.17
C LEU A 135 9.05 26.17 -3.52
N VAL A 136 9.78 25.39 -4.32
CA VAL A 136 9.32 24.92 -5.62
C VAL A 136 8.37 23.74 -5.44
N ARG A 137 8.69 22.81 -4.53
CA ARG A 137 7.81 21.69 -4.18
C ARG A 137 6.44 22.18 -3.69
N LYS A 138 6.44 23.18 -2.81
CA LYS A 138 5.21 23.83 -2.32
C LYS A 138 4.39 24.43 -3.47
N GLN A 139 5.03 25.22 -4.34
CA GLN A 139 4.35 25.83 -5.48
C GLN A 139 3.79 24.79 -6.45
N ALA A 140 4.54 23.73 -6.78
CA ALA A 140 4.08 22.68 -7.68
C ALA A 140 2.87 21.94 -7.11
N ALA A 141 2.86 21.68 -5.80
CA ALA A 141 1.74 21.06 -5.10
C ALA A 141 0.50 21.96 -5.11
N GLU A 142 0.65 23.25 -4.80
CA GLU A 142 -0.43 24.26 -4.87
C GLU A 142 -1.03 24.32 -6.29
N SER A 143 -0.18 24.43 -7.30
CA SER A 143 -0.60 24.50 -8.70
C SER A 143 -1.33 23.23 -9.15
N LEU A 144 -0.83 22.04 -8.80
CA LEU A 144 -1.53 20.78 -9.13
C LEU A 144 -2.89 20.68 -8.44
N SER A 145 -3.00 21.09 -7.18
CA SER A 145 -4.28 21.10 -6.45
C SER A 145 -5.27 22.09 -7.06
N HIS A 146 -4.82 23.29 -7.45
CA HIS A 146 -5.67 24.27 -8.10
C HIS A 146 -6.16 23.81 -9.48
N LEU A 147 -5.27 23.19 -10.29
CA LEU A 147 -5.66 22.57 -11.55
C LEU A 147 -6.67 21.45 -11.33
N LEU A 148 -6.48 20.62 -10.31
CA LEU A 148 -7.42 19.55 -9.98
C LEU A 148 -8.80 20.09 -9.59
N LEU A 149 -8.87 21.13 -8.75
CA LEU A 149 -10.14 21.78 -8.39
C LEU A 149 -10.83 22.42 -9.61
N SER A 150 -10.05 22.99 -10.54
CA SER A 150 -10.58 23.69 -11.71
C SER A 150 -11.02 22.75 -12.85
N PHE A 151 -10.32 21.61 -13.05
CA PHE A 151 -10.51 20.75 -14.22
C PHE A 151 -10.88 19.30 -13.88
N GLY A 152 -10.79 18.88 -12.62
CA GLY A 152 -10.99 17.48 -12.20
C GLY A 152 -12.39 16.92 -12.51
N ALA A 153 -13.41 17.78 -12.57
CA ALA A 153 -14.75 17.39 -13.00
C ALA A 153 -14.80 16.95 -14.47
N ASN A 154 -13.94 17.51 -15.33
CA ASN A 154 -13.96 17.30 -16.78
C ASN A 154 -12.96 16.23 -17.23
N THR A 155 -11.91 15.96 -16.44
CA THR A 155 -10.85 15.00 -16.78
C THR A 155 -10.37 14.22 -15.57
N ASN A 156 -9.94 12.98 -15.79
CA ASN A 156 -9.30 12.12 -14.78
C ASN A 156 -7.77 12.09 -14.89
N MET A 157 -7.17 12.78 -15.87
CA MET A 157 -5.70 12.77 -16.06
C MET A 157 -4.95 13.33 -14.85
N LEU A 158 -5.59 14.24 -14.10
CA LEU A 158 -5.03 14.89 -12.92
C LEU A 158 -5.04 14.00 -11.68
N ASP A 159 -5.91 12.99 -11.61
CA ASP A 159 -6.12 12.18 -10.41
C ASP A 159 -4.84 11.43 -10.03
N LYS A 160 -4.33 10.61 -10.97
CA LYS A 160 -3.11 9.82 -10.76
C LYS A 160 -1.90 10.74 -10.56
N VAL A 161 -1.84 11.86 -11.28
CA VAL A 161 -0.75 12.82 -11.18
C VAL A 161 -0.71 13.43 -9.78
N TRP A 162 -1.85 13.87 -9.25
CA TRP A 162 -1.98 14.44 -7.92
C TRP A 162 -1.65 13.41 -6.84
N LEU A 163 -2.23 12.20 -6.93
CA LEU A 163 -2.00 11.11 -5.98
C LEU A 163 -0.53 10.67 -5.93
N THR A 164 0.19 10.68 -7.05
CA THR A 164 1.61 10.25 -7.11
C THR A 164 2.62 11.37 -6.83
N SER A 165 2.16 12.62 -6.69
CA SER A 165 3.04 13.79 -6.58
C SER A 165 2.78 14.64 -5.35
N VAL A 166 1.52 14.97 -5.06
CA VAL A 166 1.13 15.81 -3.92
C VAL A 166 0.96 14.99 -2.66
N LEU A 167 0.23 13.87 -2.71
CA LEU A 167 -0.01 13.03 -1.53
C LEU A 167 1.29 12.50 -0.86
N PRO A 168 2.36 12.11 -1.59
CA PRO A 168 3.60 11.66 -0.97
C PRO A 168 4.35 12.75 -0.19
N LEU A 169 4.05 14.04 -0.43
CA LEU A 169 4.63 15.17 0.32
C LEU A 169 4.20 15.20 1.79
N ILE A 170 3.24 14.37 2.20
CA ILE A 170 2.93 14.12 3.62
C ILE A 170 4.13 13.52 4.37
N ASN A 171 5.04 12.82 3.67
CA ASN A 171 6.27 12.27 4.23
C ASN A 171 7.51 13.11 3.85
N ASP A 172 7.34 14.39 3.53
CA ASP A 172 8.45 15.25 3.18
C ASP A 172 9.41 15.47 4.35
N ARG A 173 10.71 15.62 4.05
CA ARG A 173 11.75 15.93 5.03
C ARG A 173 11.57 17.31 5.68
N GLU A 174 10.89 18.24 5.01
CA GLU A 174 10.64 19.60 5.48
C GLU A 174 9.23 19.73 6.07
N GLN A 175 9.13 20.05 7.36
CA GLN A 175 7.83 20.17 8.05
C GLN A 175 6.88 21.17 7.39
N SER A 176 7.41 22.29 6.87
CA SER A 176 6.61 23.32 6.20
C SER A 176 6.02 22.87 4.84
N VAL A 177 6.54 21.79 4.26
CA VAL A 177 5.99 21.13 3.07
C VAL A 177 4.91 20.14 3.50
N VAL A 178 5.16 19.34 4.55
CA VAL A 178 4.17 18.41 5.13
C VAL A 178 2.90 19.16 5.54
N GLN A 179 3.04 20.29 6.24
CA GLN A 179 1.91 21.14 6.65
C GLN A 179 1.07 21.61 5.45
N LEU A 180 1.72 22.08 4.39
CA LEU A 180 1.02 22.49 3.17
C LEU A 180 0.34 21.31 2.49
N ALA A 181 1.05 20.20 2.27
CA ALA A 181 0.50 19.01 1.62
C ALA A 181 -0.73 18.48 2.38
N SER A 182 -0.66 18.48 3.70
CA SER A 182 -1.77 18.07 4.55
C SER A 182 -2.96 19.02 4.45
N LYS A 183 -2.70 20.33 4.39
CA LYS A 183 -3.74 21.33 4.14
C LYS A 183 -4.39 21.16 2.76
N LEU A 184 -3.59 20.90 1.72
CA LEU A 184 -4.09 20.65 0.37
C LEU A 184 -4.97 19.40 0.32
N VAL A 185 -4.63 18.32 1.04
CA VAL A 185 -5.50 17.13 1.17
C VAL A 185 -6.86 17.51 1.79
N LEU A 186 -6.86 18.31 2.85
CA LEU A 186 -8.08 18.77 3.50
C LEU A 186 -8.97 19.58 2.54
N GLU A 187 -8.40 20.61 1.91
CA GLU A 187 -9.13 21.55 1.04
C GLU A 187 -9.56 20.91 -0.29
N THR A 188 -8.75 20.01 -0.84
CA THR A 188 -8.99 19.44 -2.18
C THR A 188 -9.88 18.19 -2.14
N LEU A 189 -9.79 17.38 -1.08
CA LEU A 189 -10.49 16.09 -1.00
C LEU A 189 -11.51 16.02 0.13
N ILE A 190 -11.15 16.46 1.33
CA ILE A 190 -11.95 16.14 2.52
C ILE A 190 -13.12 17.10 2.68
N LEU A 191 -12.88 18.42 2.68
CA LEU A 191 -13.97 19.39 2.77
C LEU A 191 -14.98 19.23 1.63
N PRO A 192 -14.57 19.05 0.36
CA PRO A 192 -15.55 18.86 -0.71
C PRO A 192 -16.33 17.54 -0.61
N ALA A 193 -15.74 16.46 -0.07
CA ALA A 193 -16.45 15.21 0.19
C ALA A 193 -17.48 15.35 1.34
N LEU A 194 -17.18 16.16 2.36
CA LEU A 194 -18.13 16.45 3.44
C LEU A 194 -19.33 17.25 2.93
N GLU A 195 -19.07 18.24 2.08
CA GLU A 195 -20.07 19.17 1.56
C GLU A 195 -20.84 18.67 0.31
N ASP A 196 -20.41 17.55 -0.30
CA ASP A 196 -20.89 17.06 -1.61
C ASP A 196 -20.78 18.08 -2.76
N THR A 197 -19.77 18.95 -2.71
CA THR A 197 -19.64 20.03 -3.69
C THR A 197 -19.05 19.59 -5.02
N THR A 198 -18.18 18.56 -5.04
CA THR A 198 -17.42 18.19 -6.24
C THR A 198 -17.43 16.66 -6.49
N PRO A 199 -18.10 16.18 -7.56
CA PRO A 199 -18.22 14.75 -7.83
C PRO A 199 -16.89 14.01 -8.09
N PHE A 200 -15.87 14.70 -8.63
CA PHE A 200 -14.58 14.08 -8.94
C PHE A 200 -13.82 13.63 -7.68
N VAL A 201 -14.10 14.23 -6.53
CA VAL A 201 -13.44 13.90 -5.26
C VAL A 201 -13.71 12.46 -4.84
N TRP A 202 -14.93 11.97 -5.06
CA TRP A 202 -15.27 10.57 -4.79
C TRP A 202 -14.48 9.60 -5.66
N ARG A 203 -14.20 9.95 -6.93
CA ARG A 203 -13.35 9.16 -7.85
C ARG A 203 -11.90 9.07 -7.34
N ILE A 204 -11.37 10.16 -6.80
CA ILE A 204 -10.01 10.16 -6.23
C ILE A 204 -9.97 9.39 -4.91
N LEU A 205 -10.97 9.59 -4.05
CA LEU A 205 -11.06 8.86 -2.79
C LEU A 205 -11.27 7.35 -2.99
N GLU A 206 -11.94 6.94 -4.07
CA GLU A 206 -12.02 5.54 -4.50
C GLU A 206 -10.63 4.99 -4.84
N ALA A 207 -9.84 5.70 -5.65
CA ALA A 207 -8.45 5.31 -5.93
C ALA A 207 -7.58 5.28 -4.65
N VAL A 208 -7.82 6.19 -3.70
CA VAL A 208 -7.16 6.14 -2.38
C VAL A 208 -7.58 4.90 -1.60
N GLU A 209 -8.86 4.55 -1.57
CA GLU A 209 -9.40 3.43 -0.81
C GLU A 209 -8.83 2.07 -1.27
N GLN A 210 -8.61 1.92 -2.58
CA GLN A 210 -8.05 0.70 -3.16
C GLN A 210 -6.56 0.50 -2.83
N GLU A 211 -5.80 1.58 -2.64
CA GLU A 211 -4.35 1.53 -2.48
C GLU A 211 -3.89 1.72 -1.02
N VAL A 212 -3.25 0.71 -0.44
CA VAL A 212 -2.83 0.70 0.98
C VAL A 212 -1.94 1.89 1.34
N ASP A 213 -0.97 2.24 0.50
CA ASP A 213 -0.06 3.36 0.79
C ASP A 213 -0.75 4.73 0.69
N HIS A 214 -1.71 4.88 -0.22
CA HIS A 214 -2.52 6.09 -0.30
C HIS A 214 -3.40 6.24 0.95
N ARG A 215 -4.04 5.16 1.41
CA ARG A 215 -4.78 5.13 2.69
C ARG A 215 -3.94 5.58 3.87
N ARG A 216 -2.69 5.10 3.96
CA ARG A 216 -1.76 5.48 5.04
C ARG A 216 -1.39 6.95 5.01
N LEU A 217 -1.10 7.49 3.83
CA LEU A 217 -0.78 8.91 3.66
C LEU A 217 -1.99 9.79 3.97
N LEU A 218 -3.19 9.37 3.56
CA LEU A 218 -4.44 10.06 3.89
C LEU A 218 -4.68 10.06 5.41
N LEU A 219 -4.59 8.91 6.07
CA LEU A 219 -4.70 8.83 7.53
C LEU A 219 -3.72 9.78 8.23
N ARG A 220 -2.43 9.75 7.85
CA ARG A 220 -1.41 10.66 8.42
C ARG A 220 -1.79 12.13 8.23
N SER A 221 -2.30 12.49 7.05
CA SER A 221 -2.77 13.86 6.79
C SER A 221 -3.94 14.24 7.70
N LEU A 222 -4.95 13.39 7.85
CA LEU A 222 -6.10 13.68 8.71
C LEU A 222 -5.71 13.83 10.18
N LEU A 223 -4.81 12.97 10.67
CA LEU A 223 -4.25 13.10 12.03
C LEU A 223 -3.53 14.44 12.22
N HIS A 224 -2.78 14.88 11.21
CA HIS A 224 -2.11 16.19 11.23
C HIS A 224 -3.13 17.34 11.27
N GLN A 225 -4.15 17.33 10.41
CA GLN A 225 -5.18 18.40 10.38
C GLN A 225 -6.01 18.45 11.65
N ALA A 226 -6.31 17.30 12.25
CA ALA A 226 -7.02 17.26 13.53
C ALA A 226 -6.17 17.82 14.67
N LYS A 227 -4.84 17.62 14.64
CA LYS A 227 -3.91 18.20 15.61
C LYS A 227 -3.78 19.73 15.46
N GLU A 228 -3.82 20.25 14.24
CA GLU A 228 -3.79 21.70 13.96
C GLU A 228 -5.14 22.38 14.26
N GLY A 229 -6.23 21.61 14.42
CA GLY A 229 -7.57 22.12 14.74
C GLY A 229 -8.42 22.52 13.54
N GLU A 230 -7.91 22.34 12.32
CA GLU A 230 -8.61 22.63 11.06
C GLU A 230 -9.68 21.59 10.74
N LEU A 231 -9.48 20.35 11.20
CA LEU A 231 -10.47 19.27 11.11
C LEU A 231 -11.15 19.10 12.48
N THR A 232 -12.48 19.04 12.49
CA THR A 232 -13.29 19.01 13.72
C THR A 232 -14.24 17.82 13.77
N GLU A 233 -14.85 17.58 14.93
CA GLU A 233 -15.81 16.48 15.14
C GLU A 233 -17.07 16.59 14.25
N CYS A 234 -17.40 17.80 13.75
CA CYS A 234 -18.48 18.00 12.78
C CYS A 234 -18.30 17.17 11.49
N ALA A 235 -17.06 16.83 11.12
CA ALA A 235 -16.79 15.94 9.99
C ALA A 235 -17.44 14.55 10.18
N ASN A 236 -17.47 14.03 11.41
CA ASN A 236 -18.10 12.74 11.70
C ASN A 236 -19.60 12.80 11.48
N GLU A 237 -20.26 13.86 11.95
CA GLU A 237 -21.70 14.03 11.81
C GLU A 237 -22.11 14.09 10.33
N SER A 238 -21.33 14.79 9.51
CA SER A 238 -21.54 14.86 8.06
C SER A 238 -21.35 13.51 7.37
N LEU A 239 -20.34 12.73 7.75
CA LEU A 239 -20.10 11.40 7.18
C LEU A 239 -21.11 10.36 7.65
N LEU A 240 -21.52 10.39 8.91
CA LEU A 240 -22.53 9.47 9.46
C LEU A 240 -23.89 9.63 8.75
N LYS A 241 -24.25 10.83 8.29
CA LYS A 241 -25.44 11.04 7.46
C LYS A 241 -25.39 10.33 6.09
N LYS A 242 -24.19 9.96 5.64
CA LYS A 242 -23.94 9.32 4.33
C LYS A 242 -23.58 7.83 4.46
N CYS A 243 -23.63 7.25 5.67
CA CYS A 243 -23.14 5.87 5.88
C CYS A 243 -23.96 4.78 5.18
N ASP A 244 -25.21 5.08 4.78
CA ASP A 244 -26.06 4.18 4.01
C ASP A 244 -26.00 4.44 2.48
N ASP A 245 -25.19 5.40 2.00
CA ASP A 245 -24.99 5.63 0.57
C ASP A 245 -24.18 4.49 -0.06
N LEU A 246 -24.88 3.55 -0.70
CA LEU A 246 -24.30 2.37 -1.34
C LEU A 246 -23.18 2.68 -2.34
N LYS A 247 -23.20 3.86 -2.97
CA LYS A 247 -22.21 4.22 -3.98
C LYS A 247 -20.84 4.48 -3.36
N ASN A 248 -20.80 5.18 -2.23
CA ASN A 248 -19.56 5.67 -1.61
C ASN A 248 -19.28 5.01 -0.26
N VAL A 249 -19.99 3.93 0.08
CA VAL A 249 -20.00 3.31 1.40
C VAL A 249 -18.60 2.92 1.89
N ASN A 250 -17.74 2.35 1.04
CA ASN A 250 -16.36 1.98 1.37
C ASN A 250 -15.54 3.21 1.80
N ILE A 251 -15.67 4.31 1.07
CA ILE A 251 -14.96 5.57 1.31
C ILE A 251 -15.44 6.20 2.61
N VAL A 252 -16.76 6.26 2.82
CA VAL A 252 -17.35 6.85 4.03
C VAL A 252 -16.87 6.09 5.27
N TRP A 253 -16.90 4.76 5.26
CA TRP A 253 -16.42 3.95 6.38
C TRP A 253 -14.90 4.00 6.56
N MET A 254 -14.12 4.10 5.48
CA MET A 254 -12.68 4.36 5.56
C MET A 254 -12.39 5.68 6.29
N LEU A 255 -13.08 6.75 5.92
CA LEU A 255 -12.92 8.07 6.56
C LEU A 255 -13.37 8.05 8.02
N LEU A 256 -14.52 7.44 8.33
CA LEU A 256 -14.98 7.26 9.72
C LEU A 256 -13.97 6.46 10.56
N ASN A 257 -13.39 5.39 10.01
CA ASN A 257 -12.32 4.65 10.66
C ASN A 257 -11.12 5.57 10.98
N PHE A 258 -10.65 6.36 10.01
CA PHE A 258 -9.54 7.28 10.25
C PHE A 258 -9.87 8.32 11.31
N LEU A 259 -11.03 8.97 11.23
CA LEU A 259 -11.45 9.99 12.18
C LEU A 259 -11.67 9.43 13.59
N SER A 260 -12.03 8.15 13.72
CA SER A 260 -12.16 7.46 15.02
C SER A 260 -10.84 7.39 15.82
N ASN A 261 -9.69 7.67 15.18
CA ASN A 261 -8.39 7.77 15.85
C ASN A 261 -8.26 9.05 16.68
N VAL A 262 -9.02 10.09 16.37
CA VAL A 262 -8.86 11.42 17.00
C VAL A 262 -10.15 11.91 17.66
N PHE A 263 -11.29 11.67 17.01
CA PHE A 263 -12.57 12.17 17.46
C PHE A 263 -13.42 11.06 18.07
N LYS A 264 -14.35 11.48 18.93
CA LYS A 264 -15.39 10.58 19.41
C LYS A 264 -16.39 10.40 18.28
N ILE A 265 -16.76 9.14 18.06
CA ILE A 265 -17.80 8.75 17.12
C ILE A 265 -18.89 8.04 17.92
N ASP A 266 -20.14 8.34 17.58
CA ASP A 266 -21.29 7.58 18.07
C ASP A 266 -21.26 6.18 17.44
N GLY A 267 -21.14 5.16 18.30
CA GLY A 267 -21.08 3.77 17.89
C GLY A 267 -22.42 3.23 17.36
N SER A 268 -23.55 3.90 17.63
CA SER A 268 -24.88 3.38 17.29
C SER A 268 -25.03 3.01 15.81
N GLN A 269 -24.54 3.87 14.91
CA GLN A 269 -24.59 3.65 13.47
C GLN A 269 -23.64 2.53 13.03
N ALA A 270 -22.44 2.44 13.61
CA ALA A 270 -21.51 1.35 13.32
C ALA A 270 -22.06 0.00 13.76
N VAL A 271 -22.71 -0.06 14.93
CA VAL A 271 -23.38 -1.28 15.39
C VAL A 271 -24.52 -1.67 14.47
N ARG A 272 -25.39 -0.72 14.07
CA ARG A 272 -26.49 -1.00 13.13
C ARG A 272 -25.96 -1.52 11.80
N PHE A 273 -24.97 -0.85 11.24
CA PHE A 273 -24.41 -1.17 9.93
C PHE A 273 -23.63 -2.49 9.93
N TRP A 274 -22.99 -2.86 11.04
CA TRP A 274 -22.34 -4.17 11.16
C TRP A 274 -23.28 -5.34 10.83
N TYR A 275 -24.53 -5.29 11.28
CA TYR A 275 -25.50 -6.36 11.03
C TYR A 275 -26.04 -6.40 9.60
N THR A 276 -25.69 -5.44 8.74
CA THR A 276 -26.05 -5.47 7.31
C THR A 276 -24.91 -6.01 6.44
N LEU A 277 -23.71 -6.19 7.00
CA LEU A 277 -22.54 -6.64 6.27
C LEU A 277 -22.57 -8.13 5.98
N ASN A 278 -22.01 -8.50 4.82
CA ASN A 278 -21.58 -9.86 4.57
C ASN A 278 -20.09 -9.98 4.94
N GLU A 279 -19.76 -10.64 6.05
CA GLU A 279 -18.38 -10.67 6.54
C GLU A 279 -17.47 -11.65 5.79
N SER A 280 -18.07 -12.42 4.86
CA SER A 280 -17.32 -13.28 3.94
C SER A 280 -16.79 -12.53 2.70
N ASP A 281 -17.27 -11.30 2.49
CA ASP A 281 -16.83 -10.41 1.40
C ASP A 281 -15.36 -10.00 1.58
N GLU A 282 -14.68 -9.78 0.46
CA GLU A 282 -13.30 -9.26 0.39
C GLU A 282 -13.25 -7.73 0.54
N SER A 283 -14.41 -7.05 0.57
CA SER A 283 -14.51 -5.62 0.83
C SER A 283 -13.92 -5.20 2.18
N ASN A 284 -13.15 -4.11 2.16
CA ASN A 284 -12.55 -3.50 3.35
C ASN A 284 -13.57 -2.99 4.39
N LEU A 285 -14.87 -2.92 4.05
CA LEU A 285 -15.94 -2.47 4.96
C LEU A 285 -15.93 -3.19 6.30
N VAL A 286 -15.75 -4.52 6.29
CA VAL A 286 -15.71 -5.33 7.51
C VAL A 286 -14.60 -4.84 8.44
N GLY A 287 -13.41 -4.60 7.89
CA GLY A 287 -12.28 -4.06 8.64
C GLY A 287 -12.55 -2.67 9.19
N TYR A 288 -13.07 -1.75 8.35
CA TYR A 288 -13.34 -0.37 8.75
C TYR A 288 -14.40 -0.29 9.86
N VAL A 289 -15.52 -1.00 9.71
CA VAL A 289 -16.62 -0.98 10.68
C VAL A 289 -16.21 -1.64 12.00
N ALA A 290 -15.48 -2.77 11.94
CA ALA A 290 -14.94 -3.41 13.12
C ALA A 290 -14.00 -2.50 13.91
N GLU A 291 -13.09 -1.78 13.24
CA GLU A 291 -12.20 -0.81 13.87
C GLU A 291 -12.98 0.34 14.53
N VAL A 292 -13.99 0.90 13.85
CA VAL A 292 -14.85 1.94 14.45
C VAL A 292 -15.56 1.43 15.70
N ILE A 293 -16.11 0.21 15.66
CA ILE A 293 -16.73 -0.45 16.82
C ILE A 293 -15.71 -0.63 17.95
N ALA A 294 -14.51 -1.09 17.64
CA ALA A 294 -13.43 -1.29 18.62
C ALA A 294 -13.08 0.02 19.33
N ARG A 295 -13.03 1.14 18.60
CA ARG A 295 -12.67 2.46 19.14
C ARG A 295 -13.78 3.11 19.97
N CYS A 296 -15.04 2.81 19.66
CA CYS A 296 -16.17 3.28 20.46
C CYS A 296 -16.63 2.26 21.52
N ALA A 297 -15.96 1.11 21.64
CA ALA A 297 -16.36 0.00 22.50
C ALA A 297 -16.72 0.41 23.92
N ASP A 298 -15.99 1.34 24.55
CA ASP A 298 -16.24 1.78 25.94
C ASP A 298 -17.56 2.57 26.11
N ARG A 299 -18.11 3.12 25.02
CA ARG A 299 -19.36 3.91 25.02
C ARG A 299 -20.58 3.13 24.52
N ILE A 300 -20.40 1.91 24.03
CA ILE A 300 -21.50 1.04 23.61
C ILE A 300 -22.26 0.56 24.86
N ASN A 301 -23.59 0.69 24.82
CA ASN A 301 -24.48 0.23 25.88
C ASN A 301 -24.34 -1.29 26.10
N GLU A 302 -24.66 -1.75 27.31
CA GLU A 302 -24.39 -3.14 27.72
C GLU A 302 -25.16 -4.18 26.89
N ALA A 303 -26.41 -3.89 26.51
CA ALA A 303 -27.23 -4.79 25.71
C ALA A 303 -26.62 -5.01 24.31
N SER A 304 -26.31 -3.93 23.59
CA SER A 304 -25.67 -3.98 22.28
C SER A 304 -24.27 -4.57 22.36
N ARG A 305 -23.51 -4.29 23.43
CA ARG A 305 -22.20 -4.90 23.67
C ARG A 305 -22.30 -6.42 23.75
N ASN A 306 -23.23 -6.94 24.55
CA ASN A 306 -23.39 -8.38 24.73
C ASN A 306 -23.81 -9.07 23.44
N GLN A 307 -24.71 -8.46 22.66
CA GLN A 307 -25.10 -8.94 21.33
C GLN A 307 -23.92 -8.98 20.36
N LEU A 308 -23.08 -7.94 20.34
CA LEU A 308 -21.88 -7.92 19.51
C LEU A 308 -20.87 -8.98 19.96
N ILE A 309 -20.65 -9.14 21.26
CA ILE A 309 -19.75 -10.19 21.78
C ILE A 309 -20.21 -11.57 21.30
N GLU A 310 -21.51 -11.88 21.40
CA GLU A 310 -22.09 -13.14 20.93
C GLU A 310 -21.93 -13.30 19.41
N ASN A 311 -22.24 -12.26 18.65
CA ASN A 311 -22.13 -12.27 17.19
C ASN A 311 -20.69 -12.47 16.70
N PHE A 312 -19.74 -11.69 17.24
CA PHE A 312 -18.31 -11.80 16.90
C PHE A 312 -17.74 -13.15 17.33
N SER A 313 -18.07 -13.62 18.53
CA SER A 313 -17.66 -14.94 19.04
C SER A 313 -18.10 -16.06 18.10
N THR A 314 -19.37 -16.02 17.66
CA THR A 314 -19.94 -17.01 16.74
C THR A 314 -19.20 -17.00 15.41
N LYS A 315 -19.04 -15.82 14.78
CA LYS A 315 -18.38 -15.68 13.48
C LYS A 315 -16.91 -16.12 13.51
N LEU A 316 -16.18 -15.76 14.55
CA LEU A 316 -14.78 -16.19 14.74
C LEU A 316 -14.68 -17.71 14.95
N THR A 317 -15.61 -18.30 15.70
CA THR A 317 -15.66 -19.75 15.98
C THR A 317 -16.12 -20.57 14.77
N GLU A 318 -16.91 -19.98 13.88
CA GLU A 318 -17.37 -20.58 12.63
C GLU A 318 -16.40 -20.35 11.46
N PHE A 319 -15.35 -19.54 11.66
CA PHE A 319 -14.38 -19.18 10.62
C PHE A 319 -15.03 -18.56 9.37
N SER A 320 -16.11 -17.80 9.56
CA SER A 320 -16.89 -17.19 8.48
C SER A 320 -16.33 -15.85 7.99
N VAL A 321 -15.55 -15.18 8.84
CA VAL A 321 -14.89 -13.89 8.52
C VAL A 321 -13.82 -14.09 7.45
N ASN A 322 -13.81 -13.22 6.44
CA ASN A 322 -12.76 -13.18 5.43
C ASN A 322 -11.36 -13.03 6.07
N GLU A 323 -10.38 -13.77 5.55
CA GLU A 323 -9.02 -13.82 6.07
C GLU A 323 -8.34 -12.46 6.21
N GLY A 324 -8.66 -11.48 5.35
CA GLY A 324 -8.12 -10.12 5.41
C GLY A 324 -8.63 -9.29 6.61
N HIS A 325 -9.76 -9.68 7.20
CA HIS A 325 -10.45 -8.90 8.23
C HIS A 325 -10.44 -9.56 9.62
N ILE A 326 -9.96 -10.80 9.74
CA ILE A 326 -9.91 -11.53 11.01
C ILE A 326 -9.25 -10.71 12.13
N ALA A 327 -8.11 -10.09 11.88
CA ALA A 327 -7.39 -9.29 12.88
C ALA A 327 -8.23 -8.09 13.39
N HIS A 328 -8.89 -7.36 12.48
CA HIS A 328 -9.75 -6.22 12.81
C HIS A 328 -10.97 -6.66 13.64
N VAL A 329 -11.60 -7.76 13.26
CA VAL A 329 -12.74 -8.36 13.98
C VAL A 329 -12.31 -8.87 15.36
N TYR A 330 -11.14 -9.52 15.46
CA TYR A 330 -10.59 -9.98 16.73
C TYR A 330 -10.29 -8.82 17.67
N TYR A 331 -9.73 -7.72 17.15
CA TYR A 331 -9.46 -6.52 17.93
C TYR A 331 -10.74 -5.89 18.48
N ALA A 332 -11.78 -5.78 17.66
CA ALA A 332 -13.09 -5.30 18.09
C ALA A 332 -13.70 -6.21 19.17
N PHE A 333 -13.67 -7.53 18.96
CA PHE A 333 -14.12 -8.52 19.94
C PHE A 333 -13.37 -8.37 21.27
N ALA A 334 -12.04 -8.30 21.23
CA ALA A 334 -11.20 -8.14 22.42
C ALA A 334 -11.50 -6.82 23.16
N ARG A 335 -11.72 -5.71 22.44
CA ARG A 335 -12.14 -4.43 23.03
C ARG A 335 -13.52 -4.51 23.68
N LEU A 336 -14.49 -5.14 23.03
CA LEU A 336 -15.85 -5.30 23.56
C LEU A 336 -15.86 -6.13 24.85
N CYS A 337 -15.09 -7.23 24.87
CA CYS A 337 -14.88 -8.06 26.04
C CYS A 337 -14.08 -7.38 27.15
N LYS A 338 -13.45 -6.22 26.91
CA LYS A 338 -12.46 -5.61 27.81
C LYS A 338 -11.33 -6.60 28.13
N GLY A 339 -10.84 -7.31 27.12
CA GLY A 339 -9.83 -8.37 27.23
C GLY A 339 -8.41 -7.97 26.80
N ILE A 340 -8.16 -6.68 26.59
CA ILE A 340 -6.83 -6.17 26.20
C ILE A 340 -6.08 -5.69 27.43
N GLY A 341 -4.87 -6.20 27.64
CA GLY A 341 -3.99 -5.85 28.77
C GLY A 341 -4.01 -6.89 29.90
N GLU A 342 -2.94 -6.90 30.71
CA GLU A 342 -2.72 -7.90 31.78
C GLU A 342 -3.75 -7.79 32.93
N ASP A 343 -4.18 -6.58 33.27
CA ASP A 343 -5.17 -6.31 34.35
C ASP A 343 -6.61 -6.20 33.82
N SER A 344 -6.88 -6.73 32.63
CA SER A 344 -8.16 -6.51 31.95
C SER A 344 -9.30 -7.31 32.59
N THR A 345 -10.44 -6.67 32.83
CA THR A 345 -11.60 -7.31 33.48
C THR A 345 -12.16 -8.49 32.68
N GLY A 346 -11.94 -8.49 31.36
CA GLY A 346 -12.35 -9.52 30.42
C GLY A 346 -11.33 -10.62 30.18
N ALA A 347 -10.14 -10.60 30.81
CA ALA A 347 -9.06 -11.55 30.52
C ALA A 347 -9.50 -13.02 30.63
N LYS A 348 -10.32 -13.35 31.64
CA LYS A 348 -10.83 -14.71 31.85
C LYS A 348 -11.79 -15.14 30.74
N GLN A 349 -12.72 -14.27 30.35
CA GLN A 349 -13.66 -14.53 29.27
C GLN A 349 -12.91 -14.72 27.94
N MET A 350 -11.92 -13.87 27.69
CA MET A 350 -11.09 -13.92 26.48
C MET A 350 -10.27 -15.22 26.42
N LEU A 351 -9.64 -15.61 27.53
CA LEU A 351 -8.88 -16.86 27.61
C LEU A 351 -9.76 -18.08 27.37
N GLU A 352 -10.95 -18.12 27.97
CA GLU A 352 -11.88 -19.24 27.80
C GLU A 352 -12.36 -19.36 26.35
N PHE A 353 -12.75 -18.24 25.74
CA PHE A 353 -13.08 -18.20 24.31
C PHE A 353 -11.92 -18.71 23.44
N ASN A 354 -10.70 -18.21 23.68
CA ASN A 354 -9.53 -18.59 22.90
C ASN A 354 -9.14 -20.06 23.08
N ARG A 355 -9.38 -20.66 24.27
CA ARG A 355 -9.21 -22.11 24.49
C ARG A 355 -10.17 -22.92 23.62
N ILE A 356 -11.45 -22.56 23.64
CA ILE A 356 -12.50 -23.24 22.85
C ILE A 356 -12.17 -23.13 21.35
N LEU A 357 -11.81 -21.92 20.89
CA LEU A 357 -11.42 -21.67 19.50
C LEU A 357 -10.19 -22.50 19.11
N MET A 358 -9.17 -22.56 19.96
CA MET A 358 -7.96 -23.34 19.72
C MET A 358 -8.26 -24.84 19.62
N ASP A 359 -9.03 -25.39 20.56
CA ASP A 359 -9.39 -26.81 20.54
C ASP A 359 -10.21 -27.18 19.30
N LYS A 360 -11.17 -26.34 18.92
CA LYS A 360 -11.95 -26.52 17.69
C LYS A 360 -11.06 -26.44 16.45
N SER A 361 -10.18 -25.45 16.39
CA SER A 361 -9.23 -25.25 15.30
C SER A 361 -8.31 -26.46 15.13
N LEU A 362 -7.69 -26.94 16.21
CA LEU A 362 -6.80 -28.09 16.18
C LEU A 362 -7.53 -29.38 15.77
N LYS A 363 -8.77 -29.59 16.21
CA LYS A 363 -9.58 -30.73 15.76
C LYS A 363 -9.83 -30.69 14.25
N ILE A 364 -10.23 -29.54 13.72
CA ILE A 364 -10.50 -29.37 12.29
C ILE A 364 -9.21 -29.53 11.48
N LEU A 365 -8.11 -28.87 11.89
CA LEU A 365 -6.80 -29.00 11.24
C LEU A 365 -6.35 -30.46 11.20
N ASN A 366 -6.47 -31.20 12.31
CA ASN A 366 -6.07 -32.59 12.34
C ASN A 366 -6.89 -33.44 11.35
N ASN A 367 -8.21 -33.22 11.27
CA ASN A 367 -9.08 -33.98 10.38
C ASN A 367 -8.83 -33.69 8.90
N ILE A 368 -8.47 -32.46 8.54
CA ILE A 368 -8.21 -32.05 7.16
C ILE A 368 -6.79 -32.44 6.74
N ILE A 369 -5.80 -32.26 7.61
CA ILE A 369 -4.38 -32.48 7.28
C ILE A 369 -4.01 -33.96 7.38
N PHE A 370 -4.61 -34.73 8.28
CA PHE A 370 -4.27 -36.13 8.50
C PHE A 370 -5.45 -37.05 8.11
N HIS A 371 -5.27 -37.87 7.08
CA HIS A 371 -6.22 -38.92 6.73
C HIS A 371 -5.79 -40.28 7.29
N PRO A 372 -6.74 -41.13 7.73
CA PRO A 372 -6.44 -42.52 8.02
C PRO A 372 -6.07 -43.24 6.72
N ILE A 373 -5.05 -44.10 6.76
CA ILE A 373 -4.59 -44.91 5.62
C ILE A 373 -5.67 -45.96 5.30
N SER A 374 -6.73 -45.59 4.61
CA SER A 374 -7.80 -46.50 4.16
C SER A 374 -8.03 -46.23 2.68
N GLY A 375 -7.78 -47.24 1.84
CA GLY A 375 -7.79 -47.10 0.39
C GLY A 375 -9.19 -46.87 -0.17
N SER A 376 -9.48 -45.64 -0.58
CA SER A 376 -10.44 -45.32 -1.64
C SER A 376 -10.27 -43.83 -1.99
N ASP A 377 -9.37 -43.54 -2.93
CA ASP A 377 -9.17 -42.18 -3.44
C ASP A 377 -10.22 -41.90 -4.53
N GLU A 378 -11.34 -41.28 -4.14
CA GLU A 378 -12.06 -40.40 -5.06
C GLU A 378 -11.40 -39.03 -4.99
N VAL A 379 -10.88 -38.56 -6.13
CA VAL A 379 -10.23 -37.26 -6.29
C VAL A 379 -11.26 -36.14 -6.04
N PRO A 380 -11.10 -35.27 -5.02
CA PRO A 380 -12.03 -34.17 -4.80
C PRO A 380 -11.93 -33.16 -5.94
N LEU A 381 -13.09 -32.67 -6.40
CA LEU A 381 -13.21 -31.65 -7.44
C LEU A 381 -12.47 -30.36 -7.02
N THR A 382 -11.79 -29.71 -7.96
CA THR A 382 -10.95 -28.51 -7.74
C THR A 382 -11.62 -27.36 -6.96
N GLN A 383 -12.95 -27.24 -7.01
CA GLN A 383 -13.71 -26.24 -6.23
C GLN A 383 -13.80 -26.56 -4.72
N GLU A 384 -13.77 -27.82 -4.32
CA GLU A 384 -13.73 -28.19 -2.90
C GLU A 384 -12.37 -27.88 -2.28
N ASN A 385 -11.29 -27.99 -3.06
CA ASN A 385 -9.96 -27.69 -2.59
C ASN A 385 -9.73 -26.18 -2.35
N ASP A 386 -10.33 -25.29 -3.16
CA ASP A 386 -10.27 -23.83 -2.92
C ASP A 386 -11.00 -23.43 -1.63
N LYS A 387 -12.20 -23.97 -1.42
CA LYS A 387 -12.97 -23.74 -0.17
C LYS A 387 -12.21 -24.25 1.05
N THR A 388 -11.61 -25.43 0.95
CA THR A 388 -10.79 -26.02 2.02
C THR A 388 -9.55 -25.19 2.29
N THR A 389 -8.87 -24.70 1.25
CA THR A 389 -7.72 -23.79 1.36
C THR A 389 -8.08 -22.50 2.11
N LYS A 390 -9.18 -21.83 1.73
CA LYS A 390 -9.66 -20.61 2.40
C LYS A 390 -10.01 -20.88 3.86
N LEU A 391 -10.68 -21.99 4.16
CA LEU A 391 -10.97 -22.39 5.53
C LEU A 391 -9.69 -22.59 6.36
N LEU A 392 -8.69 -23.29 5.82
CA LEU A 392 -7.39 -23.49 6.48
C LEU A 392 -6.69 -22.16 6.76
N VAL A 393 -6.64 -21.24 5.78
CA VAL A 393 -6.08 -19.89 5.96
C VAL A 393 -6.78 -19.15 7.10
N ARG A 394 -8.11 -19.18 7.15
CA ARG A 394 -8.90 -18.53 8.22
C ARG A 394 -8.63 -19.15 9.59
N ILE A 395 -8.60 -20.47 9.70
CA ILE A 395 -8.30 -21.18 10.95
C ILE A 395 -6.89 -20.80 11.46
N ILE A 396 -5.89 -20.85 10.58
CA ILE A 396 -4.50 -20.54 10.94
C ILE A 396 -4.37 -19.07 11.36
N ASN A 397 -5.03 -18.15 10.67
CA ASN A 397 -5.03 -16.74 11.05
C ASN A 397 -5.67 -16.52 12.42
N SER A 398 -6.84 -17.11 12.66
CA SER A 398 -7.55 -17.07 13.94
C SER A 398 -6.73 -17.65 15.09
N LEU A 399 -5.99 -18.75 14.86
CA LEU A 399 -5.06 -19.30 15.85
C LEU A 399 -3.93 -18.32 16.20
N GLY A 400 -3.39 -17.63 15.19
CA GLY A 400 -2.40 -16.58 15.39
C GLY A 400 -2.92 -15.45 16.27
N GLU A 401 -4.14 -14.96 16.01
CA GLU A 401 -4.80 -13.94 16.84
C GLU A 401 -5.09 -14.43 18.26
N ALA A 402 -5.65 -15.63 18.41
CA ALA A 402 -5.96 -16.21 19.72
C ALA A 402 -4.73 -16.26 20.65
N ILE A 403 -3.56 -16.55 20.08
CA ILE A 403 -2.29 -16.57 20.82
C ILE A 403 -1.79 -15.17 21.15
N GLN A 404 -1.96 -14.18 20.27
CA GLN A 404 -1.63 -12.78 20.57
C GLN A 404 -2.39 -12.28 21.81
N TYR A 405 -3.69 -12.58 21.89
CA TYR A 405 -4.53 -12.17 23.01
C TYR A 405 -4.47 -13.09 24.23
N SER A 406 -3.92 -14.30 24.10
CA SER A 406 -3.76 -15.26 25.21
C SER A 406 -2.48 -16.07 25.07
N PRO A 407 -1.31 -15.48 25.38
CA PRO A 407 0.00 -16.12 25.21
C PRO A 407 0.17 -17.44 25.97
N ILE A 408 -0.54 -17.61 27.11
CA ILE A 408 -0.54 -18.84 27.92
C ILE A 408 -0.99 -20.09 27.14
N LEU A 409 -1.68 -19.92 26.01
CA LEU A 409 -2.10 -21.04 25.17
C LEU A 409 -0.92 -21.75 24.49
N LEU A 410 0.19 -21.04 24.24
CA LEU A 410 1.40 -21.66 23.68
C LEU A 410 2.00 -22.72 24.59
N SER A 411 2.03 -22.45 25.90
CA SER A 411 2.56 -23.41 26.88
C SER A 411 1.57 -24.54 27.19
N THR A 412 0.26 -24.27 27.10
CA THR A 412 -0.78 -25.25 27.41
C THR A 412 -0.99 -26.26 26.27
N ASN A 413 -0.80 -25.84 25.01
CA ASN A 413 -1.05 -26.66 23.82
C ASN A 413 0.12 -26.58 22.82
N PRO A 414 1.28 -27.21 23.09
CA PRO A 414 2.46 -27.11 22.22
C PRO A 414 2.21 -27.62 20.79
N LYS A 415 1.24 -28.52 20.62
CA LYS A 415 0.81 -29.07 19.32
C LYS A 415 0.47 -28.00 18.28
N VAL A 416 0.00 -26.82 18.70
CA VAL A 416 -0.33 -25.73 17.77
C VAL A 416 0.90 -25.29 16.99
N PHE A 417 2.04 -25.16 17.67
CA PHE A 417 3.29 -24.77 17.04
C PHE A 417 3.81 -25.88 16.12
N ASP A 418 3.74 -27.14 16.56
CA ASP A 418 4.18 -28.30 15.79
C ASP A 418 3.42 -28.44 14.47
N ILE A 419 2.10 -28.23 14.48
CA ILE A 419 1.27 -28.25 13.27
C ILE A 419 1.64 -27.09 12.33
N MET A 420 1.86 -25.88 12.85
CA MET A 420 2.29 -24.76 11.99
C MET A 420 3.66 -25.01 11.35
N GLN A 421 4.60 -25.61 12.08
CA GLN A 421 5.89 -26.00 11.54
C GLN A 421 5.76 -27.07 10.45
N LEU A 422 4.90 -28.08 10.67
CA LEU A 422 4.60 -29.11 9.66
C LEU A 422 4.05 -28.47 8.38
N ILE A 423 3.05 -27.59 8.52
CA ILE A 423 2.43 -26.88 7.40
C ILE A 423 3.48 -26.09 6.65
N MET A 424 4.28 -25.26 7.33
CA MET A 424 5.33 -24.45 6.72
C MET A 424 6.35 -25.29 5.95
N ALA A 425 6.74 -26.46 6.48
CA ALA A 425 7.77 -27.34 5.91
C ALA A 425 7.24 -28.39 4.91
N SER A 426 5.94 -28.38 4.60
CA SER A 426 5.27 -29.39 3.78
C SER A 426 5.89 -29.59 2.39
N ASP A 427 6.42 -28.53 1.77
CA ASP A 427 7.12 -28.61 0.49
C ASP A 427 8.45 -29.36 0.56
N VAL A 428 9.24 -29.10 1.61
CA VAL A 428 10.49 -29.81 1.87
C VAL A 428 10.21 -31.28 2.14
N ILE A 429 9.16 -31.56 2.91
CA ILE A 429 8.73 -32.94 3.20
C ILE A 429 8.30 -33.65 1.91
N GLN A 430 7.51 -33.00 1.06
CA GLN A 430 7.08 -33.55 -0.22
C GLN A 430 8.27 -33.86 -1.14
N GLN A 431 9.25 -32.95 -1.24
CA GLN A 431 10.46 -33.17 -2.03
C GLN A 431 11.28 -34.37 -1.53
N GLN A 432 11.41 -34.54 -0.22
CA GLN A 432 12.12 -35.69 0.37
C GLN A 432 11.38 -37.01 0.14
N LEU A 433 10.05 -37.01 0.20
CA LEU A 433 9.23 -38.20 -0.07
C LEU A 433 9.33 -38.63 -1.55
N THR A 434 9.37 -37.67 -2.47
CA THR A 434 9.61 -37.95 -3.90
C THR A 434 11.02 -38.48 -4.16
N GLN A 435 12.04 -38.00 -3.43
CA GLN A 435 13.42 -38.47 -3.57
C GLN A 435 13.69 -39.84 -2.93
N THR A 436 12.94 -40.23 -1.90
CA THR A 436 13.11 -41.51 -1.17
C THR A 436 12.29 -42.66 -1.75
N GLY A 437 11.51 -42.44 -2.81
CA GLY A 437 10.79 -43.50 -3.53
C GLY A 437 9.60 -44.11 -2.77
N THR A 438 9.06 -43.44 -1.75
CA THR A 438 7.98 -43.98 -0.89
C THR A 438 6.57 -43.63 -1.40
N LEU A 439 6.44 -42.95 -2.54
CA LEU A 439 5.16 -42.73 -3.23
C LEU A 439 4.93 -43.86 -4.24
N CYS A 440 4.25 -44.92 -3.80
CA CYS A 440 3.69 -45.93 -4.70
C CYS A 440 2.60 -45.29 -5.58
N ASN A 441 2.87 -45.21 -6.88
CA ASN A 441 1.98 -45.31 -8.03
C ASN A 441 0.51 -44.86 -7.87
N THR A 442 0.22 -43.61 -8.26
CA THR A 442 -1.05 -43.20 -8.88
C THR A 442 -0.82 -42.26 -10.08
N LEU A 443 0.20 -42.55 -10.90
CA LEU A 443 0.29 -42.01 -12.26
C LEU A 443 0.07 -43.14 -13.25
N THR A 444 -1.10 -43.10 -13.88
CA THR A 444 -1.46 -43.92 -15.04
C THR A 444 -0.37 -43.80 -16.11
N ALA A 445 0.13 -44.95 -16.53
CA ALA A 445 1.15 -45.08 -17.55
C ALA A 445 0.70 -44.42 -18.86
N ALA A 446 1.40 -43.36 -19.26
CA ALA A 446 1.45 -42.97 -20.66
C ALA A 446 2.66 -43.66 -21.30
N SER A 447 2.35 -44.39 -22.37
CA SER A 447 3.21 -45.19 -23.25
C SER A 447 4.68 -44.78 -23.34
N SER A 448 5.54 -45.74 -23.03
CA SER A 448 6.94 -45.82 -23.47
C SER A 448 7.04 -45.79 -25.00
N VAL A 449 7.74 -44.81 -25.55
CA VAL A 449 8.41 -44.93 -26.85
C VAL A 449 9.91 -44.83 -26.61
N ARG A 450 10.61 -45.95 -26.86
CA ARG A 450 12.07 -46.08 -26.79
C ARG A 450 12.73 -45.40 -28.01
N PRO A 451 14.00 -44.97 -27.90
CA PRO A 451 14.70 -44.22 -28.94
C PRO A 451 15.42 -45.13 -29.94
N SER A 452 15.53 -44.68 -31.18
CA SER A 452 16.36 -45.20 -32.29
C SER A 452 16.47 -44.01 -33.26
N THR A 453 17.59 -43.55 -33.77
CA THR A 453 18.93 -44.10 -34.02
C THR A 453 19.85 -42.91 -34.35
N ALA A 454 21.14 -43.04 -34.04
CA ALA A 454 22.17 -42.06 -34.34
C ALA A 454 22.46 -41.92 -35.84
N VAL A 455 22.77 -40.69 -36.31
CA VAL A 455 23.68 -40.43 -37.43
C VAL A 455 24.55 -39.19 -37.14
N HIS A 456 25.84 -39.40 -37.39
CA HIS A 456 27.08 -38.63 -37.31
C HIS A 456 27.16 -37.13 -37.69
N CYS A 457 28.11 -36.48 -36.97
CA CYS A 457 29.11 -35.44 -37.37
C CYS A 457 28.61 -34.05 -37.84
N SER A 458 29.27 -32.93 -37.51
CA SER A 458 30.70 -32.69 -37.20
C SER A 458 30.91 -31.35 -36.45
N ASP A 459 32.01 -31.31 -35.69
CA ASP A 459 32.65 -30.11 -35.11
C ASP A 459 32.86 -28.97 -36.11
N MET A 460 32.74 -27.72 -35.63
CA MET A 460 33.64 -26.61 -35.96
C MET A 460 33.59 -25.53 -34.86
N LYS A 461 34.77 -25.18 -34.38
CA LYS A 461 35.10 -24.15 -33.37
C LYS A 461 34.73 -22.75 -33.85
N GLN A 462 34.32 -21.85 -32.95
CA GLN A 462 34.95 -20.54 -32.75
C GLN A 462 34.51 -19.85 -31.46
N GLN A 463 35.47 -19.18 -30.83
CA GLN A 463 35.45 -18.53 -29.51
C GLN A 463 35.08 -17.03 -29.65
N PRO A 464 35.06 -16.20 -28.57
CA PRO A 464 33.97 -15.30 -28.22
C PRO A 464 34.17 -13.83 -28.68
N GLN A 465 33.09 -13.05 -28.71
CA GLN A 465 33.19 -11.59 -28.65
C GLN A 465 32.30 -11.04 -27.53
N GLN A 466 32.96 -10.41 -26.56
CA GLN A 466 32.39 -9.47 -25.58
C GLN A 466 32.01 -8.17 -26.30
N THR A 467 30.85 -7.61 -25.96
CA THR A 467 30.68 -6.14 -25.85
C THR A 467 29.48 -5.82 -24.98
N ASP A 468 29.81 -5.15 -23.87
CA ASP A 468 29.10 -4.15 -23.07
C ASP A 468 27.56 -4.10 -22.99
N VAL A 469 27.12 -4.18 -21.74
CA VAL A 469 25.76 -3.95 -21.24
C VAL A 469 25.59 -2.46 -20.95
N GLN A 470 24.58 -1.83 -21.57
CA GLN A 470 23.99 -0.58 -21.10
C GLN A 470 22.46 -0.66 -21.17
N GLN A 471 21.88 -0.73 -19.97
CA GLN A 471 20.60 -0.17 -19.49
C GLN A 471 19.42 -0.05 -20.47
N VAL A 472 18.37 -0.83 -20.18
CA VAL A 472 16.97 -0.60 -20.56
C VAL A 472 16.12 -0.68 -19.28
N PRO A 473 15.06 0.15 -19.13
CA PRO A 473 14.44 0.45 -17.85
C PRO A 473 13.32 -0.54 -17.47
N ASP A 474 13.23 -0.78 -16.16
CA ASP A 474 12.15 -1.51 -15.50
C ASP A 474 10.83 -0.74 -15.55
N CYS A 475 9.80 -1.41 -16.04
CA CYS A 475 8.41 -1.08 -15.78
C CYS A 475 7.66 -2.40 -15.67
N ASN A 476 7.24 -2.78 -14.46
CA ASN A 476 6.06 -3.63 -14.24
C ASN A 476 5.62 -3.52 -12.78
N SER A 477 4.49 -2.84 -12.62
CA SER A 477 3.60 -2.80 -11.46
C SER A 477 3.09 -4.20 -11.13
N TYR A 478 3.12 -4.57 -9.85
CA TYR A 478 2.42 -5.75 -9.33
C TYR A 478 1.57 -5.35 -8.13
N GLU A 479 0.26 -5.38 -8.34
CA GLU A 479 -0.78 -5.39 -7.31
C GLU A 479 -0.70 -6.72 -6.56
N HIS A 480 -0.43 -6.70 -5.26
CA HIS A 480 -0.86 -7.75 -4.34
C HIS A 480 -0.94 -7.21 -2.91
N CYS A 481 -2.09 -7.43 -2.31
CA CYS A 481 -2.53 -6.96 -1.00
C CYS A 481 -1.56 -7.39 0.12
N VAL A 482 -0.65 -6.49 0.51
CA VAL A 482 0.07 -6.60 1.79
C VAL A 482 -0.84 -6.01 2.86
N SER A 483 -1.59 -6.87 3.54
CA SER A 483 -2.21 -6.54 4.82
C SER A 483 -1.11 -6.38 5.87
N SER A 484 -0.38 -5.27 5.79
CA SER A 484 0.39 -4.76 6.91
C SER A 484 -0.59 -4.10 7.86
N ALA A 485 -1.30 -4.92 8.65
CA ALA A 485 -1.77 -4.48 9.94
C ALA A 485 -0.51 -4.09 10.73
N GLY A 486 -0.27 -2.79 10.87
CA GLY A 486 0.72 -2.32 11.82
C GLY A 486 0.34 -2.87 13.18
N PHE A 487 1.18 -3.75 13.74
CA PHE A 487 1.02 -4.23 15.10
C PHE A 487 0.88 -3.03 16.03
N LEU A 488 -0.29 -2.88 16.65
CA LEU A 488 -0.52 -1.91 17.72
C LEU A 488 0.31 -2.36 18.93
N GLN A 489 1.53 -1.82 19.05
CA GLN A 489 2.33 -1.96 20.26
C GLN A 489 1.71 -1.13 21.39
N THR A 490 1.38 -1.81 22.49
CA THR A 490 1.31 -1.22 23.82
C THR A 490 2.74 -1.09 24.33
N SER A 491 3.26 0.14 24.37
CA SER A 491 4.59 0.44 24.89
C SER A 491 4.70 0.12 26.38
N LYS A 492 5.59 -0.80 26.77
CA LYS A 492 6.12 -0.92 28.13
C LYS A 492 7.57 -0.45 28.14
N SER A 493 7.81 0.73 28.71
CA SER A 493 9.14 1.18 29.12
C SER A 493 9.44 0.61 30.51
N SER A 494 10.50 -0.19 30.65
CA SER A 494 11.14 -0.43 31.94
C SER A 494 12.56 0.12 31.90
N SER A 495 12.74 1.18 32.68
CA SER A 495 14.02 1.71 33.11
C SER A 495 14.64 0.77 34.13
N GLN A 496 15.95 0.51 34.04
CA GLN A 496 16.89 0.41 35.18
C GLN A 496 18.35 0.17 34.68
N PRO A 497 19.37 0.39 35.53
CA PRO A 497 20.55 1.17 35.16
C PRO A 497 21.82 0.35 34.90
N ASN A 498 22.78 1.03 34.28
CA ASN A 498 24.16 0.63 34.01
C ASN A 498 24.93 0.18 35.27
N ASN A 499 25.77 -0.84 35.09
CA ASN A 499 27.08 -0.96 35.76
C ASN A 499 28.08 -1.64 34.81
N ASP A 500 29.29 -1.10 34.82
CA ASP A 500 30.39 -1.29 33.87
C ASP A 500 31.31 -2.51 34.13
N MET A 501 32.21 -2.71 33.13
CA MET A 501 33.51 -3.43 33.12
C MET A 501 33.50 -4.96 33.01
N GLU A 502 34.34 -5.67 32.26
CA GLU A 502 35.61 -5.44 31.53
C GLU A 502 35.70 -6.62 30.51
N GLY A 503 36.11 -6.48 29.24
CA GLY A 503 37.50 -6.46 28.81
C GLY A 503 38.12 -7.86 28.59
N ASN A 504 38.02 -8.45 27.38
CA ASN A 504 39.19 -9.05 26.73
C ASN A 504 39.00 -9.46 25.26
N GLN A 505 40.02 -9.14 24.46
CA GLN A 505 40.19 -9.44 23.04
C GLN A 505 40.80 -10.84 22.83
N LYS A 506 40.43 -11.53 21.75
CA LYS A 506 41.36 -12.28 20.86
C LYS A 506 40.70 -12.72 19.56
N ALA A 507 41.35 -12.39 18.45
CA ALA A 507 41.10 -12.89 17.09
C ALA A 507 42.09 -14.03 16.74
N PRO A 508 42.13 -14.55 15.49
CA PRO A 508 41.27 -15.61 14.97
C PRO A 508 42.07 -16.89 14.69
N VAL A 509 41.42 -18.05 14.66
CA VAL A 509 42.03 -19.30 14.17
C VAL A 509 41.11 -19.91 13.11
N SER A 510 41.61 -19.90 11.87
CA SER A 510 41.12 -20.73 10.77
C SER A 510 41.40 -22.19 11.08
N VAL A 511 40.48 -23.12 10.76
CA VAL A 511 40.74 -24.49 10.27
C VAL A 511 39.40 -25.23 10.09
N ASN A 512 39.24 -25.74 8.86
CA ASN A 512 38.46 -26.89 8.40
C ASN A 512 36.93 -26.84 8.39
N GLN A 513 36.46 -26.60 7.17
CA GLN A 513 35.17 -26.94 6.60
C GLN A 513 34.99 -28.47 6.57
N GLU A 514 34.34 -29.02 7.59
CA GLU A 514 33.76 -30.36 7.54
C GLU A 514 32.28 -30.27 7.18
N CYS A 515 31.95 -30.86 6.03
CA CYS A 515 30.60 -31.04 5.52
C CYS A 515 29.80 -31.93 6.49
N ARG A 516 28.99 -31.33 7.35
CA ARG A 516 27.99 -32.05 8.15
C ARG A 516 26.64 -31.99 7.46
N THR A 517 26.28 -33.08 6.80
CA THR A 517 24.90 -33.47 6.52
C THR A 517 24.12 -33.52 7.82
N SER A 518 23.28 -32.52 8.10
CA SER A 518 22.47 -32.45 9.32
C SER A 518 21.00 -32.72 9.02
N GLN A 519 20.49 -33.74 9.72
CA GLN A 519 19.12 -34.24 9.79
C GLN A 519 18.07 -33.13 10.06
N PRO A 520 16.80 -33.34 9.65
CA PRO A 520 15.72 -32.42 9.98
C PRO A 520 15.30 -32.57 11.44
N THR A 521 15.42 -31.51 12.22
CA THR A 521 14.82 -31.40 13.55
C THR A 521 13.31 -31.17 13.43
N SER A 522 12.55 -32.26 13.29
CA SER A 522 11.10 -32.29 13.58
C SER A 522 10.90 -32.67 15.05
N HIS A 523 11.17 -31.75 15.97
CA HIS A 523 10.80 -31.95 17.37
C HIS A 523 9.34 -31.50 17.55
N GLY A 524 8.39 -32.42 17.41
CA GLY A 524 6.96 -32.15 17.70
C GLY A 524 6.01 -33.30 17.37
N LEU A 525 6.19 -33.95 16.20
CA LEU A 525 5.44 -35.14 15.80
C LEU A 525 6.42 -36.29 15.63
N GLY A 526 6.45 -37.23 16.58
CA GLY A 526 7.39 -38.35 16.55
C GLY A 526 7.26 -39.20 15.27
N PRO A 527 8.33 -39.88 14.82
CA PRO A 527 8.33 -40.70 13.60
C PRO A 527 7.23 -41.77 13.57
N THR A 528 6.67 -42.14 14.72
CA THR A 528 5.53 -43.08 14.85
C THR A 528 4.19 -42.48 14.40
N PHE A 529 3.97 -41.17 14.58
CA PHE A 529 2.70 -40.50 14.24
C PHE A 529 2.53 -40.34 12.72
N LEU A 530 3.60 -39.92 12.03
CA LEU A 530 3.65 -39.87 10.56
C LEU A 530 3.63 -41.26 9.91
N ARG A 531 3.83 -42.34 10.68
CA ARG A 531 3.77 -43.73 10.20
C ARG A 531 2.35 -44.30 10.18
N GLN A 532 1.41 -43.69 10.91
CA GLN A 532 0.02 -44.16 11.07
C GLN A 532 -1.01 -43.31 10.32
N HIS A 533 -0.64 -42.08 9.92
CA HIS A 533 -1.51 -41.16 9.19
C HIS A 533 -0.80 -40.61 7.95
N ALA A 534 -1.50 -40.58 6.82
CA ALA A 534 -1.01 -39.90 5.62
C ALA A 534 -1.33 -38.41 5.74
N VAL A 535 -0.32 -37.56 5.49
CA VAL A 535 -0.52 -36.11 5.40
C VAL A 535 -1.13 -35.79 4.05
N ASN A 536 -2.29 -35.14 4.04
CA ASN A 536 -2.90 -34.62 2.82
C ASN A 536 -2.09 -33.40 2.35
N MET A 537 -1.15 -33.62 1.43
CA MET A 537 -0.30 -32.55 0.91
C MET A 537 -1.03 -31.63 -0.08
N GLU A 538 -2.15 -32.07 -0.66
CA GLU A 538 -2.88 -31.29 -1.68
C GLU A 538 -3.57 -30.05 -1.10
N VAL A 539 -3.94 -30.11 0.17
CA VAL A 539 -4.56 -28.98 0.91
C VAL A 539 -3.52 -28.00 1.47
N LEU A 540 -2.24 -28.38 1.54
CA LEU A 540 -1.14 -27.56 2.08
C LEU A 540 -0.56 -26.62 1.01
N THR A 541 -1.43 -25.83 0.40
CA THR A 541 -1.09 -24.91 -0.68
C THR A 541 -0.10 -23.83 -0.23
N PRO A 542 0.57 -23.13 -1.16
CA PRO A 542 1.44 -22.01 -0.80
C PRO A 542 0.77 -20.91 0.04
N ALA A 543 -0.53 -20.67 -0.15
CA ALA A 543 -1.29 -19.71 0.65
C ALA A 543 -1.40 -20.17 2.12
N VAL A 544 -1.74 -21.45 2.34
CA VAL A 544 -1.82 -22.05 3.69
C VAL A 544 -0.45 -22.02 4.38
N ARG A 545 0.61 -22.35 3.64
CA ARG A 545 2.00 -22.25 4.11
C ARG A 545 2.41 -20.82 4.49
N ALA A 546 2.12 -19.86 3.63
CA ALA A 546 2.41 -18.45 3.87
C ALA A 546 1.64 -17.92 5.09
N GLN A 547 0.40 -18.38 5.31
CA GLN A 547 -0.37 -18.05 6.50
C GLN A 547 0.20 -18.69 7.78
N ALA A 548 0.71 -19.92 7.70
CA ALA A 548 1.40 -20.58 8.82
C ALA A 548 2.66 -19.82 9.25
N VAL A 549 3.40 -19.23 8.30
CA VAL A 549 4.53 -18.32 8.62
C VAL A 549 4.06 -17.12 9.44
N LEU A 550 2.97 -16.46 9.05
CA LEU A 550 2.43 -15.32 9.81
C LEU A 550 1.98 -15.73 11.21
N ALA A 551 1.33 -16.89 11.34
CA ALA A 551 0.95 -17.44 12.65
C ALA A 551 2.18 -17.73 13.53
N ILE A 552 3.23 -18.35 12.98
CA ILE A 552 4.51 -18.56 13.69
C ILE A 552 5.11 -17.22 14.12
N GLY A 553 5.11 -16.21 13.24
CA GLY A 553 5.58 -14.87 13.56
C GLY A 553 4.85 -14.24 14.73
N LYS A 554 3.51 -14.33 14.74
CA LYS A 554 2.67 -13.93 15.88
C LYS A 554 3.08 -14.70 17.15
N MET A 555 3.24 -16.02 17.10
CA MET A 555 3.69 -16.79 18.27
C MET A 555 5.05 -16.31 18.79
N CYS A 556 5.99 -15.99 17.89
CA CYS A 556 7.31 -15.48 18.24
C CYS A 556 7.26 -14.11 18.92
N LEU A 557 6.34 -13.21 18.54
CA LEU A 557 6.16 -11.91 19.20
C LEU A 557 5.75 -12.05 20.68
N GLN A 558 5.19 -13.19 21.08
CA GLN A 558 4.76 -13.46 22.46
C GLN A 558 5.76 -14.32 23.26
N ASP A 559 6.75 -14.94 22.61
CA ASP A 559 7.76 -15.77 23.25
C ASP A 559 9.15 -15.55 22.62
N GLU A 560 10.00 -14.79 23.32
CA GLU A 560 11.37 -14.47 22.89
C GLU A 560 12.24 -15.73 22.69
N LYS A 561 12.06 -16.77 23.51
CA LYS A 561 12.82 -18.03 23.36
C LYS A 561 12.41 -18.77 22.11
N LEU A 562 11.11 -18.73 21.78
CA LEU A 562 10.60 -19.27 20.53
C LEU A 562 11.12 -18.47 19.34
N ALA A 563 11.09 -17.14 19.41
CA ALA A 563 11.62 -16.26 18.36
C ALA A 563 13.08 -16.57 18.03
N LYS A 564 13.95 -16.70 19.04
CA LYS A 564 15.37 -17.06 18.87
C LYS A 564 15.57 -18.40 18.14
N LYS A 565 14.66 -19.36 18.32
CA LYS A 565 14.69 -20.65 17.62
C LYS A 565 14.17 -20.55 16.18
N CYS A 566 13.14 -19.73 15.95
CA CYS A 566 12.50 -19.59 14.64
C CYS A 566 13.29 -18.72 13.66
N VAL A 567 13.97 -17.66 14.12
CA VAL A 567 14.67 -16.70 13.25
C VAL A 567 15.68 -17.37 12.30
N PRO A 568 16.56 -18.29 12.75
CA PRO A 568 17.48 -19.00 11.84
C PRO A 568 16.75 -19.84 10.79
N VAL A 569 15.63 -20.49 11.18
CA VAL A 569 14.83 -21.33 10.27
C VAL A 569 14.14 -20.47 9.21
N LEU A 570 13.51 -19.37 9.63
CA LEU A 570 12.88 -18.40 8.73
C LEU A 570 13.91 -17.79 7.77
N SER A 571 15.08 -17.39 8.27
CA SER A 571 16.18 -16.85 7.45
C SER A 571 16.65 -17.84 6.40
N ARG A 572 16.76 -19.13 6.75
CA ARG A 572 17.09 -20.19 5.78
C ARG A 572 15.98 -20.35 4.73
N GLN A 573 14.72 -20.40 5.16
CA GLN A 573 13.56 -20.52 4.25
C GLN A 573 13.45 -19.33 3.30
N LEU A 574 13.83 -18.12 3.72
CA LEU A 574 13.89 -16.95 2.83
C LEU A 574 14.83 -17.17 1.63
N LEU A 575 15.93 -17.91 1.83
CA LEU A 575 16.93 -18.20 0.80
C LEU A 575 16.54 -19.37 -0.10
N VAL A 576 15.94 -20.43 0.46
CA VAL A 576 15.76 -21.72 -0.24
C VAL A 576 14.35 -21.96 -0.77
N ASN A 577 13.34 -21.26 -0.24
CA ASN A 577 11.94 -21.51 -0.60
C ASN A 577 11.64 -20.94 -2.00
N SER A 578 11.13 -21.78 -2.90
CA SER A 578 10.82 -21.36 -4.27
C SER A 578 9.58 -20.47 -4.34
N ASN A 579 8.70 -20.50 -3.34
CA ASN A 579 7.44 -19.78 -3.39
C ASN A 579 7.58 -18.34 -2.85
N HIS A 580 7.19 -17.36 -3.66
CA HIS A 580 7.31 -15.95 -3.33
C HIS A 580 6.36 -15.49 -2.22
N LEU A 581 5.17 -16.10 -2.08
CA LEU A 581 4.21 -15.75 -1.00
C LEU A 581 4.80 -16.08 0.38
N VAL A 582 5.40 -17.26 0.50
CA VAL A 582 6.06 -17.70 1.73
C VAL A 582 7.25 -16.79 2.05
N ARG A 583 8.10 -16.49 1.05
CA ARG A 583 9.24 -15.57 1.24
C ARG A 583 8.80 -14.17 1.63
N SER A 584 7.76 -13.62 1.01
CA SER A 584 7.22 -12.30 1.34
C SER A 584 6.76 -12.23 2.79
N ASN A 585 5.99 -13.23 3.25
CA ASN A 585 5.54 -13.27 4.64
C ASN A 585 6.69 -13.49 5.64
N ILE A 586 7.74 -14.24 5.26
CA ILE A 586 8.95 -14.37 6.08
C ILE A 586 9.62 -13.00 6.29
N VAL A 587 9.75 -12.20 5.22
CA VAL A 587 10.31 -10.83 5.33
C VAL A 587 9.47 -9.99 6.29
N GLY A 588 8.14 -10.02 6.15
CA GLY A 588 7.23 -9.32 7.06
C GLY A 588 7.46 -9.71 8.52
N VAL A 589 7.46 -11.02 8.81
CA VAL A 589 7.68 -11.55 10.17
C VAL A 589 9.04 -11.15 10.72
N ILE A 590 10.12 -11.27 9.95
CA ILE A 590 11.46 -10.88 10.41
C ILE A 590 11.51 -9.38 10.70
N CYS A 591 10.94 -8.54 9.83
CA CYS A 591 10.87 -7.10 10.06
C CYS A 591 10.12 -6.74 11.35
N ASP A 592 9.03 -7.45 11.69
CA ASP A 592 8.29 -7.22 12.92
C ASP A 592 9.03 -7.73 14.17
N LEU A 593 9.82 -8.80 14.06
CA LEU A 593 10.66 -9.31 15.15
C LEU A 593 11.93 -8.47 15.39
N CYS A 594 12.30 -7.60 14.45
CA CYS A 594 13.45 -6.70 14.57
C CYS A 594 13.11 -5.32 15.16
N LYS A 595 11.83 -5.04 15.41
CA LYS A 595 11.38 -3.84 16.15
C LYS A 595 11.51 -4.08 17.65
#